data_AF-A0A6A8UE73-F1
#
_entry.id   AF-A0A6A8UE73-F1
#
_cell.length_a   1.000
_cell.length_b   1.000
_cell.length_c   1.000
_cell.angle_alpha   90.00
_cell.angle_beta   90.00
_cell.angle_gamma   90.00
#
_symmetry.space_group_name_H-M   'P 1'
#
loop_
_entity.id
_entity.type
_entity.pdbx_description
1 polymer ?
#
loop_
_entity_poly.entity_id
_entity_poly.type
_entity_poly.pdbx_seq_one_letter_code
_entity_poly.pdbx_strand_id
1 'polypeptide(L)'
;MKEKILAYVKDNRLFVSVIAVLMMIFCFFLWMTCGAGNSMEAETSYTDVTTLSTSSSKQSSKSLTESSSESQTEGSEKDKSKVTVDVKGAVANPGVYTLKASARVTDAIKAAGGMTEDADAKSVNLAASLSDEEVVYVATKDENLSVLGQSGTGQVSDKGGQTSAKDGKVNLNTATSEELQTISGIGAKRAEDIIAYRESQGGFQSVDDLKNVSGIGDKTLEKIRESLYVA
;
A
#
# COMPACT_ATOMS: atom_id res chain seq x y z
N MET A 1 38.90 32.58 19.32
CA MET A 1 37.90 31.86 18.49
C MET A 1 38.54 30.84 17.55
N LYS A 2 39.57 31.20 16.77
CA LYS A 2 40.25 30.31 15.81
C LYS A 2 40.81 29.02 16.44
N GLU A 3 41.37 29.11 17.65
CA GLU A 3 41.94 27.94 18.36
C GLU A 3 40.89 26.91 18.81
N LYS A 4 39.69 27.37 19.17
CA LYS A 4 38.58 26.47 19.54
C LYS A 4 38.03 25.71 18.33
N ILE A 5 38.03 26.35 17.16
CA ILE A 5 37.61 25.73 15.89
C ILE A 5 38.62 24.65 15.47
N LEU A 6 39.92 24.91 15.64
CA LEU A 6 40.96 23.94 15.31
C LEU A 6 40.94 22.72 16.23
N ALA A 7 40.69 22.91 17.54
CA ALA A 7 40.51 21.79 18.46
C ALA A 7 39.28 20.95 18.10
N TYR A 8 38.15 21.59 17.79
CA TYR A 8 36.92 20.92 17.39
C TYR A 8 37.07 20.09 16.11
N VAL A 9 37.79 20.61 15.10
CA VAL A 9 38.04 19.89 13.84
C VAL A 9 38.98 18.70 14.05
N LYS A 10 39.91 18.79 15.00
CA LYS A 10 40.85 17.70 15.31
C LYS A 10 40.16 16.53 16.01
N ASP A 11 39.28 16.82 16.97
CA ASP A 11 38.56 15.79 17.72
C ASP A 11 37.43 15.15 16.90
N ASN A 12 36.82 15.90 15.98
CA ASN A 12 35.70 15.42 15.15
C ASN A 12 36.10 15.15 13.70
N ARG A 13 37.36 14.77 13.47
CA ARG A 13 37.94 14.61 12.12
C ARG A 13 37.14 13.66 11.22
N LEU A 14 36.53 12.62 11.80
CA LEU A 14 35.62 11.70 11.11
C LEU A 14 34.33 12.41 10.64
N PHE A 15 33.68 13.16 11.53
CA PHE A 15 32.45 13.89 11.22
C PHE A 15 32.67 15.00 10.18
N VAL A 16 33.77 15.73 10.28
CA VAL A 16 34.15 16.75 9.29
C VAL A 16 34.43 16.12 7.92
N SER A 17 35.06 14.94 7.87
CA SER A 17 35.28 14.22 6.61
C SER A 17 33.97 13.76 5.95
N VAL A 18 33.01 13.29 6.75
CA VAL A 18 31.68 12.87 6.25
C VAL A 18 30.91 14.07 5.69
N ILE A 19 30.89 15.21 6.39
CA ILE A 19 30.23 16.43 5.91
C ILE A 19 30.88 16.93 4.61
N ALA A 20 32.21 16.91 4.52
CA ALA A 20 32.91 17.32 3.30
C ALA A 20 32.55 16.43 2.09
N VAL A 21 32.45 15.10 2.30
CA VAL A 21 32.04 14.16 1.25
C VAL A 21 30.57 14.39 0.85
N LEU A 22 29.67 14.61 1.80
CA LEU A 22 28.27 14.93 1.52
C LEU A 22 28.10 16.23 0.73
N MET A 23 28.86 17.28 1.09
CA MET A 23 28.91 18.54 0.35
C MET A 23 29.43 18.34 -1.08
N MET A 24 30.46 17.52 -1.26
CA MET A 24 31.04 17.25 -2.59
C MET A 24 30.05 16.47 -3.49
N ILE A 25 29.32 15.50 -2.93
CA ILE A 25 28.27 14.75 -3.62
C ILE A 25 27.10 15.67 -3.97
N PHE A 26 26.69 16.56 -3.06
CA PHE A 26 25.63 17.54 -3.31
C PHE A 26 26.00 18.51 -4.43
N CYS A 27 27.23 19.03 -4.45
CA CYS A 27 27.74 19.86 -5.54
C CYS A 27 27.81 19.10 -6.87
N PHE A 28 28.18 17.81 -6.85
CA PHE A 28 28.16 16.96 -8.04
C PHE A 28 26.74 16.74 -8.57
N PHE A 29 25.76 16.54 -7.68
CA PHE A 29 24.35 16.43 -8.06
C PHE A 29 23.77 17.73 -8.62
N LEU A 30 24.15 18.88 -8.07
CA LEU A 30 23.79 20.19 -8.61
C LEU A 30 24.42 20.42 -9.98
N TRP A 31 25.68 20.04 -10.17
CA TRP A 31 26.36 20.13 -11.45
C TRP A 31 25.74 19.19 -12.49
N MET A 32 25.37 17.97 -12.09
CA MET A 32 24.72 16.98 -12.93
C MET A 32 23.27 17.38 -13.30
N THR A 33 22.59 18.10 -12.41
CA THR A 33 21.24 18.64 -12.65
C THR A 33 21.24 19.93 -13.48
N CYS A 34 22.34 20.69 -13.45
CA CYS A 34 22.47 21.94 -14.22
C CYS A 34 23.18 21.74 -15.57
N GLY A 35 23.57 20.51 -15.92
CA GLY A 35 24.36 20.16 -17.12
C GLY A 35 23.55 19.86 -18.40
N ALA A 36 22.23 20.04 -18.40
CA ALA A 36 21.40 19.84 -19.61
C ALA A 36 20.43 21.02 -19.80
N GLY A 37 20.82 21.97 -20.64
CA GLY A 37 20.00 23.13 -20.98
C GLY A 37 20.71 24.07 -21.95
N ASN A 38 20.81 23.62 -23.19
CA ASN A 38 21.37 24.31 -24.35
C ASN A 38 21.01 25.79 -24.48
N SER A 39 22.03 26.53 -24.90
CA SER A 39 21.98 27.68 -25.81
C SER A 39 20.99 27.50 -26.97
N MET A 40 20.13 28.50 -27.16
CA MET A 40 19.60 28.91 -28.45
C MET A 40 19.38 30.42 -28.45
N GLU A 41 20.30 31.08 -29.15
CA GLU A 41 20.22 32.40 -29.77
C GLU A 41 18.96 32.50 -30.66
N ALA A 42 18.41 33.61 -31.15
CA ALA A 42 18.43 35.04 -30.91
C ALA A 42 17.39 35.65 -31.91
N GLU A 43 16.98 36.90 -31.68
CA GLU A 43 16.68 37.93 -32.70
C GLU A 43 15.34 37.93 -33.50
N THR A 44 14.62 39.07 -33.36
CA THR A 44 14.12 39.94 -34.46
C THR A 44 12.85 39.47 -35.22
N SER A 45 11.90 40.28 -35.70
CA SER A 45 11.34 41.61 -35.44
C SER A 45 10.12 41.76 -36.38
N TYR A 46 9.21 42.70 -36.08
CA TYR A 46 8.32 43.44 -36.99
C TYR A 46 7.17 42.74 -37.77
N THR A 47 5.97 43.28 -37.48
CA THR A 47 4.84 43.68 -38.36
C THR A 47 4.42 42.82 -39.56
N ASP A 48 3.12 42.49 -39.64
CA ASP A 48 2.23 43.22 -40.55
C ASP A 48 0.76 43.12 -40.13
N VAL A 49 0.02 44.15 -40.47
CA VAL A 49 -1.39 44.43 -40.22
C VAL A 49 -2.11 44.43 -41.57
N THR A 50 -3.43 44.20 -41.57
CA THR A 50 -4.35 44.50 -42.69
C THR A 50 -4.30 43.47 -43.85
N THR A 51 -5.35 42.72 -44.14
CA THR A 51 -6.55 43.15 -44.90
C THR A 51 -7.47 41.92 -44.99
N LEU A 52 -8.69 41.93 -44.45
CA LEU A 52 -9.94 42.38 -45.07
C LEU A 52 -10.32 41.69 -46.39
N SER A 53 -11.25 40.73 -46.30
CA SER A 53 -12.30 40.38 -47.28
C SER A 53 -13.20 39.33 -46.60
N THR A 54 -14.33 39.68 -45.98
CA THR A 54 -15.62 40.06 -46.58
C THR A 54 -16.07 39.10 -47.68
N SER A 55 -17.00 38.19 -47.35
CA SER A 55 -18.30 38.04 -48.04
C SER A 55 -19.13 36.88 -47.48
N SER A 56 -20.28 37.24 -46.88
CA SER A 56 -21.61 36.65 -47.11
C SER A 56 -21.85 35.15 -46.85
N SER A 57 -22.64 34.81 -45.83
CA SER A 57 -24.10 34.64 -45.97
C SER A 57 -24.78 33.93 -44.77
N LYS A 58 -25.97 34.47 -44.42
CA LYS A 58 -27.19 33.82 -43.90
C LYS A 58 -27.20 33.01 -42.58
N GLN A 59 -27.63 33.70 -41.52
CA GLN A 59 -28.93 33.54 -40.83
C GLN A 59 -29.66 32.18 -40.96
N SER A 60 -29.90 31.51 -39.82
CA SER A 60 -31.24 31.21 -39.25
C SER A 60 -31.34 29.83 -38.55
N SER A 61 -31.96 29.86 -37.36
CA SER A 61 -32.73 28.78 -36.69
C SER A 61 -31.95 27.62 -36.03
N LYS A 62 -32.43 26.89 -35.00
CA LYS A 62 -33.44 27.03 -33.93
C LYS A 62 -33.43 25.66 -33.19
N SER A 63 -33.40 25.67 -31.86
CA SER A 63 -34.08 24.74 -30.92
C SER A 63 -33.73 23.23 -30.84
N LEU A 64 -33.32 22.83 -29.63
CA LEU A 64 -33.79 21.73 -28.76
C LEU A 64 -34.13 20.32 -29.31
N THR A 65 -33.38 19.34 -28.77
CA THR A 65 -33.83 18.15 -28.00
C THR A 65 -34.51 16.94 -28.67
N GLU A 66 -34.25 15.78 -28.02
CA GLU A 66 -34.84 14.42 -28.08
C GLU A 66 -34.08 13.40 -28.95
N SER A 67 -33.51 12.31 -28.40
CA SER A 67 -34.06 11.19 -27.59
C SER A 67 -34.84 10.16 -28.41
N SER A 68 -34.22 8.99 -28.62
CA SER A 68 -34.79 7.62 -28.63
C SER A 68 -33.60 6.69 -28.93
N SER A 69 -33.27 5.69 -28.11
CA SER A 69 -33.97 4.40 -27.91
C SER A 69 -34.26 3.75 -29.27
N GLU A 70 -33.87 2.52 -29.62
CA GLU A 70 -33.50 1.30 -28.89
C GLU A 70 -33.08 0.31 -30.00
N SER A 71 -32.17 -0.63 -29.73
CA SER A 71 -32.41 -2.04 -30.06
C SER A 71 -31.25 -2.91 -29.57
N GLN A 72 -31.62 -3.88 -28.77
CA GLN A 72 -30.84 -5.04 -28.34
C GLN A 72 -30.44 -5.89 -29.56
N THR A 73 -29.32 -6.62 -29.47
CA THR A 73 -29.23 -8.09 -29.60
C THR A 73 -27.84 -8.56 -29.15
N GLU A 74 -27.83 -9.75 -28.58
CA GLU A 74 -26.83 -10.48 -27.81
C GLU A 74 -25.48 -10.75 -28.49
N GLY A 75 -24.44 -10.88 -27.66
CA GLY A 75 -23.10 -11.31 -28.05
C GLY A 75 -22.06 -10.90 -27.01
N SER A 76 -22.06 -11.58 -25.86
CA SER A 76 -21.09 -11.40 -24.77
C SER A 76 -19.68 -11.84 -25.20
N GLU A 77 -18.99 -11.00 -25.95
CA GLU A 77 -17.54 -10.91 -25.95
C GLU A 77 -17.18 -9.67 -25.13
N LYS A 78 -16.96 -9.89 -23.83
CA LYS A 78 -16.56 -8.88 -22.83
C LYS A 78 -15.35 -8.12 -23.39
N ASP A 79 -15.58 -6.91 -23.90
CA ASP A 79 -14.55 -5.99 -24.35
C ASP A 79 -13.61 -5.73 -23.17
N LYS A 80 -12.46 -6.41 -23.15
CA LYS A 80 -11.42 -6.31 -22.10
C LYS A 80 -10.67 -4.98 -22.20
N SER A 81 -11.29 -3.91 -22.71
CA SER A 81 -10.69 -2.59 -22.84
C SER A 81 -10.67 -1.81 -21.53
N LYS A 82 -11.50 -2.22 -20.55
CA LYS A 82 -11.61 -1.59 -19.23
C LYS A 82 -11.54 -2.60 -18.09
N VAL A 83 -11.06 -2.13 -16.95
CA VAL A 83 -11.04 -2.86 -15.67
C VAL A 83 -11.73 -1.99 -14.61
N THR A 84 -12.50 -2.63 -13.75
CA THR A 84 -13.14 -1.96 -12.61
C THR A 84 -12.45 -2.40 -11.32
N VAL A 85 -12.00 -1.44 -10.52
CA VAL A 85 -11.24 -1.69 -9.29
C VAL A 85 -11.85 -0.93 -8.12
N ASP A 86 -11.74 -1.48 -6.93
CA ASP A 86 -12.20 -0.88 -5.68
C ASP A 86 -11.00 -0.31 -4.91
N VAL A 87 -10.92 1.01 -4.74
CA VAL A 87 -9.81 1.70 -4.07
C VAL A 87 -10.24 2.10 -2.66
N LYS A 88 -9.48 1.64 -1.66
CA LYS A 88 -9.77 1.80 -0.23
C LYS A 88 -8.57 2.34 0.56
N GLY A 89 -8.86 2.76 1.79
CA GLY A 89 -7.86 3.18 2.77
C GLY A 89 -7.49 4.65 2.66
N ALA A 90 -6.22 4.96 2.88
CA ALA A 90 -5.65 6.31 2.97
C ALA A 90 -5.50 7.00 1.60
N VAL A 91 -6.62 7.17 0.88
CA VAL A 91 -6.74 7.93 -0.36
C VAL A 91 -7.80 9.04 -0.22
N ALA A 92 -7.71 10.09 -1.03
CA ALA A 92 -8.58 11.26 -0.88
C ALA A 92 -10.06 10.95 -1.07
N ASN A 93 -10.39 10.10 -2.06
CA ASN A 93 -11.74 9.67 -2.37
C ASN A 93 -11.74 8.14 -2.54
N PRO A 94 -12.00 7.34 -1.50
CA PRO A 94 -12.19 5.90 -1.65
C PRO A 94 -13.44 5.59 -2.48
N GLY A 95 -13.40 4.53 -3.27
CA GLY A 95 -14.53 4.12 -4.11
C GLY A 95 -14.14 3.22 -5.28
N VAL A 96 -15.12 2.93 -6.13
CA VAL A 96 -14.95 2.06 -7.30
C VAL A 96 -14.64 2.91 -8.54
N TYR A 97 -13.61 2.51 -9.28
CA TYR A 97 -13.11 3.22 -10.45
C TYR A 97 -13.01 2.29 -11.66
N THR A 98 -13.52 2.75 -12.81
CA THR A 98 -13.34 2.06 -14.08
C THR A 98 -12.22 2.74 -14.88
N LEU A 99 -11.15 1.99 -15.16
CA LEU A 99 -9.93 2.45 -15.83
C LEU A 99 -9.69 1.65 -17.11
N LYS A 100 -8.71 2.07 -17.92
CA LYS A 100 -8.25 1.27 -19.07
C LYS A 100 -7.63 -0.04 -18.57
N ALA A 101 -7.76 -1.12 -19.30
CA ALA A 101 -7.19 -2.42 -18.90
C ALA A 101 -5.65 -2.45 -18.79
N SER A 102 -4.95 -1.46 -19.37
CA SER A 102 -3.51 -1.28 -19.21
C SER A 102 -3.12 -0.39 -18.02
N ALA A 103 -4.09 0.05 -17.22
CA ALA A 103 -3.85 0.94 -16.08
C ALA A 103 -3.10 0.22 -14.96
N ARG A 104 -2.33 0.99 -14.21
CA ARG A 104 -1.60 0.52 -13.03
C ARG A 104 -2.24 1.04 -11.74
N VAL A 105 -1.81 0.49 -10.61
CA VAL A 105 -2.23 0.93 -9.26
C VAL A 105 -2.03 2.45 -9.07
N THR A 106 -0.96 3.04 -9.61
CA THR A 106 -0.79 4.51 -9.62
C THR A 106 -1.96 5.26 -10.25
N ASP A 107 -2.52 4.74 -11.34
CA ASP A 107 -3.59 5.41 -12.07
C ASP A 107 -4.90 5.36 -11.28
N ALA A 108 -5.18 4.24 -10.62
CA ALA A 108 -6.32 4.11 -9.71
C ALA A 108 -6.23 5.06 -8.52
N ILE A 109 -5.06 5.13 -7.87
CA ILE A 109 -4.83 6.03 -6.74
C ILE A 109 -4.93 7.49 -7.18
N LYS A 110 -4.43 7.83 -8.37
CA LYS A 110 -4.59 9.17 -8.94
C LYS A 110 -6.05 9.50 -9.24
N ALA A 111 -6.82 8.54 -9.76
CA ALA A 111 -8.26 8.70 -9.98
C ALA A 111 -9.03 8.87 -8.67
N ALA A 112 -8.55 8.26 -7.58
CA ALA A 112 -9.03 8.46 -6.22
C ALA A 112 -8.61 9.82 -5.61
N GLY A 113 -7.91 10.68 -6.34
CA GLY A 113 -7.46 11.99 -5.86
C GLY A 113 -6.12 11.95 -5.11
N GLY A 114 -5.38 10.84 -5.19
CA GLY A 114 -4.08 10.65 -4.57
C GLY A 114 -4.14 10.04 -3.17
N MET A 115 -2.96 9.73 -2.64
CA MET A 115 -2.77 9.30 -1.25
C MET A 115 -2.99 10.48 -0.28
N THR A 116 -3.51 10.22 0.91
CA THR A 116 -3.57 11.21 1.99
C THR A 116 -2.21 11.35 2.70
N GLU A 117 -2.07 12.36 3.57
CA GLU A 117 -0.83 12.58 4.33
C GLU A 117 -0.50 11.42 5.28
N ASP A 118 -1.50 10.70 5.76
CA ASP A 118 -1.34 9.56 6.67
C ASP A 118 -1.04 8.25 5.94
N ALA A 119 -1.12 8.23 4.61
CA ALA A 119 -0.87 7.05 3.80
C ALA A 119 0.58 6.56 3.93
N ASP A 120 0.77 5.24 3.99
CA ASP A 120 2.06 4.61 3.79
C ASP A 120 2.23 4.20 2.33
N ALA A 121 3.14 4.86 1.61
CA ALA A 121 3.43 4.53 0.21
C ALA A 121 3.99 3.11 0.02
N LYS A 122 4.49 2.46 1.07
CA LYS A 122 5.02 1.08 1.04
C LYS A 122 3.91 0.03 1.09
N SER A 123 2.68 0.44 1.40
CA SER A 123 1.51 -0.45 1.52
C SER A 123 0.92 -0.89 0.19
N VAL A 124 1.44 -0.39 -0.94
CA VAL A 124 0.95 -0.74 -2.28
C VAL A 124 2.08 -0.87 -3.28
N ASN A 125 1.96 -1.83 -4.19
CA ASN A 125 2.81 -1.88 -5.36
C ASN A 125 2.24 -0.94 -6.44
N LEU A 126 2.67 0.32 -6.41
CA LEU A 126 2.26 1.35 -7.37
C LEU A 126 2.42 0.92 -8.85
N ALA A 127 3.43 0.10 -9.14
CA ALA A 127 3.70 -0.37 -10.49
C ALA A 127 2.85 -1.59 -10.88
N ALA A 128 2.07 -2.21 -10.00
CA ALA A 128 1.26 -3.36 -10.37
C ALA A 128 0.22 -2.99 -11.44
N SER A 129 0.04 -3.87 -12.42
CA SER A 129 -1.05 -3.76 -13.40
C SER A 129 -2.36 -4.13 -12.72
N LEU A 130 -3.44 -3.44 -13.08
CA LEU A 130 -4.75 -3.70 -12.50
C LEU A 130 -5.46 -4.84 -13.21
N SER A 131 -6.12 -5.68 -12.42
CA SER A 131 -7.08 -6.69 -12.89
C SER A 131 -8.52 -6.22 -12.64
N ASP A 132 -9.45 -6.72 -13.45
CA ASP A 132 -10.88 -6.49 -13.21
C ASP A 132 -11.26 -7.08 -11.85
N GLU A 133 -12.12 -6.37 -11.11
CA GLU A 133 -12.60 -6.75 -9.77
C GLU A 133 -11.51 -6.74 -8.68
N GLU A 134 -10.34 -6.15 -8.94
CA GLU A 134 -9.25 -6.02 -7.96
C GLU A 134 -9.57 -4.96 -6.88
N VAL A 135 -9.14 -5.23 -5.65
CA VAL A 135 -9.18 -4.27 -4.53
C VAL A 135 -7.78 -3.71 -4.30
N VAL A 136 -7.65 -2.39 -4.39
CA VAL A 136 -6.42 -1.65 -4.06
C VAL A 136 -6.60 -1.01 -2.68
N TYR A 137 -5.86 -1.48 -1.69
CA TYR A 137 -5.88 -0.93 -0.33
C TYR A 137 -4.62 -0.14 -0.03
N VAL A 138 -4.75 1.15 0.28
CA VAL A 138 -3.64 1.99 0.76
C VAL A 138 -3.71 2.07 2.28
N ALA A 139 -2.75 1.49 2.98
CA ALA A 139 -2.70 1.54 4.44
C ALA A 139 -2.23 2.92 4.94
N THR A 140 -2.57 3.23 6.18
CA THR A 140 -1.96 4.32 6.95
C THR A 140 -0.60 3.91 7.51
N LYS A 141 0.23 4.89 7.88
CA LYS A 141 1.53 4.66 8.54
C LYS A 141 1.40 3.86 9.85
N ASP A 142 0.25 3.93 10.52
CA ASP A 142 0.00 3.28 11.81
C ASP A 142 -0.53 1.83 11.70
N GLU A 143 -0.81 1.36 10.48
CA GLU A 143 -1.24 -0.02 10.21
C GLU A 143 -0.06 -0.97 9.93
N ASN A 144 1.15 -0.44 9.67
CA ASN A 144 2.39 -1.19 9.39
C ASN A 144 2.20 -2.36 8.39
N LEU A 145 1.60 -2.05 7.22
CA LEU A 145 1.45 -3.00 6.12
C LEU A 145 2.47 -2.67 5.02
N SER A 146 3.33 -3.64 4.66
CA SER A 146 4.31 -3.51 3.58
C SER A 146 4.07 -4.58 2.51
N VAL A 147 3.82 -4.16 1.26
CA VAL A 147 3.57 -5.07 0.12
C VAL A 147 4.87 -5.71 -0.39
N LEU A 148 6.03 -5.20 0.02
CA LEU A 148 7.34 -5.73 -0.37
C LEU A 148 7.74 -7.04 0.35
N GLY A 149 6.83 -7.67 1.09
CA GLY A 149 7.09 -8.91 1.84
C GLY A 149 6.13 -10.09 1.58
N GLN A 150 5.19 -10.00 0.65
CA GLN A 150 4.12 -11.01 0.56
C GLN A 150 3.69 -11.31 -0.89
N SER A 151 4.43 -12.20 -1.56
CA SER A 151 3.83 -13.07 -2.57
C SER A 151 2.98 -14.12 -1.85
N GLY A 152 1.72 -13.80 -1.58
CA GLY A 152 0.81 -14.71 -0.91
C GLY A 152 -0.51 -14.04 -0.56
N THR A 153 -1.43 -14.05 -1.54
CA THR A 153 -2.89 -14.08 -1.39
C THR A 153 -3.51 -13.47 -0.13
N GLY A 154 -4.16 -12.32 -0.32
CA GLY A 154 -5.44 -11.94 0.29
C GLY A 154 -5.66 -12.25 1.77
N GLN A 155 -5.30 -11.31 2.63
CA GLN A 155 -6.03 -11.10 3.87
C GLN A 155 -6.00 -9.61 4.22
N VAL A 156 -7.16 -8.98 4.09
CA VAL A 156 -7.41 -7.65 4.64
C VAL A 156 -7.35 -7.83 6.16
N SER A 157 -6.29 -7.33 6.78
CA SER A 157 -6.22 -7.15 8.24
C SER A 157 -7.28 -6.13 8.63
N ASP A 158 -8.45 -6.61 9.00
CA ASP A 158 -9.37 -5.83 9.81
C ASP A 158 -8.78 -5.73 11.22
N LYS A 159 -8.63 -4.49 11.68
CA LYS A 159 -8.13 -4.15 13.01
C LYS A 159 -9.30 -4.34 13.99
N GLY A 160 -9.65 -5.60 14.20
CA GLY A 160 -10.68 -6.05 15.14
C GLY A 160 -10.44 -7.52 15.40
N GLY A 161 -9.90 -7.84 16.58
CA GLY A 161 -9.55 -9.20 16.96
C GLY A 161 -10.73 -10.16 16.77
N GLN A 162 -10.64 -11.00 15.74
CA GLN A 162 -11.36 -12.26 15.60
C GLN A 162 -10.94 -12.93 14.28
N THR A 163 -9.78 -13.56 14.26
CA THR A 163 -9.51 -14.60 13.25
C THR A 163 -8.93 -15.81 13.93
N SER A 164 -9.83 -16.63 14.48
CA SER A 164 -9.85 -18.10 14.35
C SER A 164 -10.87 -18.74 15.31
N ALA A 165 -11.98 -18.08 15.63
CA ALA A 165 -13.05 -18.72 16.40
C ALA A 165 -13.95 -19.56 15.46
N LYS A 166 -13.53 -20.78 15.12
CA LYS A 166 -14.52 -21.81 14.77
C LYS A 166 -15.22 -22.18 16.07
N ASP A 167 -16.45 -21.71 16.25
CA ASP A 167 -17.30 -21.97 17.43
C ASP A 167 -16.73 -21.48 18.79
N GLY A 168 -16.00 -20.36 18.80
CA GLY A 168 -15.43 -19.80 20.04
C GLY A 168 -14.17 -20.52 20.54
N LYS A 169 -13.56 -21.38 19.71
CA LYS A 169 -12.30 -22.06 20.02
C LYS A 169 -11.11 -21.31 19.45
N VAL A 170 -9.96 -21.38 20.12
CA VAL A 170 -8.70 -20.76 19.69
C VAL A 170 -7.83 -21.77 18.94
N ASN A 171 -7.27 -21.37 17.81
CA ASN A 171 -6.40 -22.22 16.99
C ASN A 171 -4.95 -22.21 17.51
N LEU A 172 -4.40 -23.36 17.87
CA LEU A 172 -3.05 -23.45 18.41
C LEU A 172 -1.94 -23.01 17.43
N ASN A 173 -2.13 -23.23 16.14
CA ASN A 173 -1.09 -22.96 15.14
C ASN A 173 -1.05 -21.50 14.69
N THR A 174 -2.14 -20.76 14.86
CA THR A 174 -2.25 -19.38 14.37
C THR A 174 -2.51 -18.34 15.46
N ALA A 175 -2.92 -18.76 16.66
CA ALA A 175 -3.29 -17.82 17.71
C ALA A 175 -2.14 -16.92 18.16
N THR A 176 -2.48 -15.68 18.52
CA THR A 176 -1.55 -14.74 19.15
C THR A 176 -1.38 -15.03 20.64
N SER A 177 -0.39 -14.39 21.27
CA SER A 177 -0.17 -14.52 22.71
C SER A 177 -1.39 -14.04 23.51
N GLU A 178 -2.03 -12.97 23.06
CA GLU A 178 -3.22 -12.39 23.68
C GLU A 178 -4.42 -13.34 23.56
N GLU A 179 -4.62 -13.96 22.39
CA GLU A 179 -5.69 -14.92 22.17
C GLU A 179 -5.52 -16.17 23.03
N LEU A 180 -4.29 -16.69 23.16
CA LEU A 180 -3.98 -17.82 24.05
C LEU A 180 -4.24 -17.49 25.53
N GLN A 181 -3.99 -16.25 25.95
CA GLN A 181 -4.23 -15.79 27.33
C GLN A 181 -5.71 -15.63 27.69
N THR A 182 -6.62 -15.64 26.70
CA THR A 182 -8.07 -15.67 26.98
C THR A 182 -8.53 -17.01 27.56
N ILE A 183 -7.71 -18.05 27.44
CA ILE A 183 -8.01 -19.40 27.89
C ILE A 183 -7.75 -19.52 29.40
N SER A 184 -8.76 -20.00 30.13
CA SER A 184 -8.65 -20.23 31.57
C SER A 184 -7.47 -21.16 31.91
N GLY A 185 -6.49 -20.64 32.66
CA GLY A 185 -5.29 -21.38 33.07
C GLY A 185 -4.05 -21.16 32.19
N ILE A 186 -4.19 -20.45 31.07
CA ILE A 186 -3.06 -19.98 30.25
C ILE A 186 -2.79 -18.51 30.59
N GLY A 187 -1.60 -18.25 31.14
CA GLY A 187 -1.09 -16.89 31.35
C GLY A 187 0.04 -16.59 30.38
N ALA A 188 0.55 -15.34 30.41
CA ALA A 188 1.60 -14.86 29.49
C ALA A 188 2.75 -15.86 29.27
N LYS A 189 3.34 -16.37 30.35
CA LYS A 189 4.43 -17.35 30.26
C LYS A 189 4.04 -18.64 29.51
N ARG A 190 2.83 -19.17 29.75
CA ARG A 190 2.36 -20.38 29.06
C ARG A 190 2.05 -20.10 27.61
N ALA A 191 1.49 -18.93 27.29
CA ALA A 191 1.25 -18.52 25.91
C ALA A 191 2.58 -18.42 25.14
N GLU A 192 3.61 -17.83 25.73
CA GLU A 192 4.96 -17.80 25.17
C GLU A 192 5.52 -19.21 24.96
N ASP A 193 5.41 -20.10 25.96
CA ASP A 193 5.89 -21.48 25.86
C ASP A 193 5.16 -22.27 24.73
N ILE A 194 3.86 -22.03 24.51
CA ILE A 194 3.07 -22.61 23.40
C ILE A 194 3.59 -22.11 22.05
N ILE A 195 3.83 -20.80 21.94
CA ILE A 195 4.34 -20.18 20.70
C ILE A 195 5.75 -20.70 20.38
N ALA A 196 6.63 -20.74 21.38
CA ALA A 196 7.97 -21.29 21.20
C ALA A 196 7.94 -22.77 20.79
N TYR A 197 7.03 -23.55 21.37
CA TYR A 197 6.85 -24.95 20.99
C TYR A 197 6.46 -25.10 19.52
N ARG A 198 5.41 -24.40 19.05
CA ARG A 198 4.98 -24.49 17.63
C ARG A 198 6.09 -24.05 16.66
N GLU A 199 6.87 -23.03 17.01
CA GLU A 199 7.97 -22.56 16.16
C GLU A 199 9.09 -23.60 16.08
N SER A 200 9.40 -24.27 17.19
CA SER A 200 10.45 -25.29 17.24
C SER A 200 10.05 -26.63 16.63
N GLN A 201 8.77 -27.00 16.71
CA GLN A 201 8.26 -28.31 16.25
C GLN A 201 7.55 -28.23 14.88
N GLY A 202 7.36 -27.04 14.33
CA GLY A 202 6.64 -26.83 13.07
C GLY A 202 5.12 -26.91 13.21
N GLY A 203 4.59 -26.61 14.40
CA GLY A 203 3.16 -26.62 14.72
C GLY A 203 2.72 -27.80 15.61
N PHE A 204 1.46 -27.72 16.05
CA PHE A 204 0.73 -28.79 16.71
C PHE A 204 -0.04 -29.59 15.66
N GLN A 205 -0.01 -30.92 15.76
CA GLN A 205 -0.80 -31.83 14.93
C GLN A 205 -2.11 -32.23 15.63
N SER A 206 -2.10 -32.20 16.96
CA SER A 206 -3.25 -32.48 17.80
C SER A 206 -3.29 -31.57 19.01
N VAL A 207 -4.46 -31.42 19.64
CA VAL A 207 -4.56 -30.69 20.91
C VAL A 207 -3.80 -31.41 22.03
N ASP A 208 -3.59 -32.73 21.92
CA ASP A 208 -2.83 -33.54 22.90
C ASP A 208 -1.34 -33.20 22.92
N ASP A 209 -0.81 -32.66 21.83
CA ASP A 209 0.61 -32.27 21.72
C ASP A 209 0.97 -31.15 22.70
N LEU A 210 -0.02 -30.42 23.24
CA LEU A 210 0.18 -29.44 24.30
C LEU A 210 0.80 -30.02 25.58
N LYS A 211 0.71 -31.33 25.80
CA LYS A 211 1.39 -31.98 26.95
C LYS A 211 2.91 -31.86 26.89
N ASN A 212 3.46 -31.61 25.70
CA ASN A 212 4.89 -31.39 25.51
C ASN A 212 5.33 -29.96 25.88
N VAL A 213 4.37 -29.06 26.12
CA VAL A 213 4.63 -27.69 26.54
C VAL A 213 4.79 -27.63 28.06
N SER A 214 5.83 -26.92 28.51
CA SER A 214 6.14 -26.78 29.93
C SER A 214 4.95 -26.21 30.73
N GLY A 215 4.54 -26.92 31.78
CA GLY A 215 3.47 -26.46 32.67
C GLY A 215 2.04 -26.71 32.18
N ILE A 216 1.85 -27.50 31.11
CA ILE A 216 0.55 -28.05 30.69
C ILE A 216 0.57 -29.57 30.91
N GLY A 217 -0.03 -30.01 32.02
CA GLY A 217 -0.25 -31.44 32.30
C GLY A 217 -1.67 -31.88 31.94
N ASP A 218 -1.95 -33.18 32.09
CA ASP A 218 -3.26 -33.78 31.74
C ASP A 218 -4.45 -33.00 32.34
N LYS A 219 -4.35 -32.61 33.61
CA LYS A 219 -5.40 -31.85 34.33
C LYS A 219 -5.66 -30.46 33.76
N THR A 220 -4.63 -29.80 33.24
CA THR A 220 -4.77 -28.48 32.62
C THR A 220 -5.35 -28.66 31.23
N LEU A 221 -4.80 -29.60 30.46
CA LEU A 221 -5.26 -29.91 29.12
C LEU A 221 -6.76 -30.22 29.09
N GLU A 222 -7.23 -31.07 30.00
CA GLU A 222 -8.65 -31.47 30.08
C GLU A 222 -9.59 -30.27 30.24
N LYS A 223 -9.16 -29.22 30.96
CA LYS A 223 -9.95 -28.00 31.16
C LYS A 223 -9.97 -27.07 29.96
N ILE A 224 -8.92 -27.09 29.14
CA ILE A 224 -8.74 -26.14 28.03
C ILE A 224 -9.00 -26.77 26.66
N ARG A 225 -9.06 -28.11 26.58
CA ARG A 225 -9.22 -28.87 25.32
C ARG A 225 -10.46 -28.43 24.55
N GLU A 226 -11.55 -28.11 25.23
CA GLU A 226 -12.80 -27.70 24.58
C GLU A 226 -12.73 -26.31 23.95
N SER A 227 -11.86 -25.44 24.48
CA SER A 227 -11.63 -24.08 23.98
C SER A 227 -10.58 -24.02 22.87
N LEU A 228 -10.05 -25.15 22.42
CA LEU A 228 -8.92 -25.23 21.51
C LEU A 228 -9.22 -26.13 20.32
N TYR A 229 -8.57 -25.84 19.19
CA TYR A 229 -8.53 -26.75 18.05
C TYR A 229 -7.22 -26.61 17.27
N VAL A 230 -7.00 -27.58 16.39
CA VAL A 230 -5.93 -27.60 15.39
C VAL A 230 -6.62 -27.66 14.02
N ALA A 231 -6.19 -26.80 13.09
CA ALA A 231 -6.73 -26.72 11.73
C ALA A 231 -5.92 -27.56 10.75
#